data_AF-A0A6C0HK97-F1
#
_entry.id   AF-A0A6C0HK97-F1
#
_cell.length_a   1.000
_cell.length_b   1.000
_cell.length_c   1.000
_cell.angle_alpha   90.00
_cell.angle_beta   90.00
_cell.angle_gamma   90.00
#
_symmetry.space_group_name_H-M   'P 1'
#
loop_
_entity.id
_entity.type
_entity.pdbx_description
1 polymer ?
#
loop_
_entity_poly.entity_id
_entity_poly.type
_entity_poly.pdbx_seq_one_letter_code
_entity_poly.pdbx_strand_id
1 'polypeptide(L)'
;MDTRFWGPSGWKLLHLVAFDYRFSEENAITYADFFETIPYILPCKFCRSSLTDYYRIYPYAIPEHGMIPTLNATKWMYQIHNSVNQKLRKQGLHPTANPSYTSVVQEYTRLSKSSWETQLTLLWDFLFAVAYHHPKESAHSSPMPDCPAATAIGKDQCERNKWNVLPWMQRMRWYKRFWVFLPAVLPQEIGRRWKEMETKTPMAWESRRSMMAWLWRMRCGLDTSFHDPYRSVCRHIATYSSDCGKKKGGVTCRKSRAKMRKTKRAGK
;
A
#
# COMPACT_ATOMS: atom_id res chain seq x y z
N MET A 1 -5.34 8.52 -3.45
CA MET A 1 -4.00 9.13 -3.54
C MET A 1 -3.33 8.72 -4.84
N ASP A 2 -2.48 9.57 -5.43
CA ASP A 2 -1.74 9.27 -6.67
C ASP A 2 -0.87 8.02 -6.49
N THR A 3 -1.05 7.02 -7.36
CA THR A 3 -0.29 5.77 -7.28
C THR A 3 1.17 5.91 -7.67
N ARG A 4 1.55 6.99 -8.35
CA ARG A 4 2.96 7.25 -8.73
C ARG A 4 3.83 7.66 -7.54
N PHE A 5 3.21 8.21 -6.49
CA PHE A 5 3.89 8.59 -5.26
C PHE A 5 4.18 7.34 -4.40
N TRP A 6 3.14 6.62 -4.00
CA TRP A 6 3.28 5.52 -3.03
C TRP A 6 3.51 4.15 -3.66
N GLY A 7 3.13 3.95 -4.93
CA GLY A 7 3.15 2.64 -5.59
C GLY A 7 4.53 2.01 -5.67
N PRO A 8 5.57 2.72 -6.17
CA PRO A 8 6.93 2.20 -6.21
C PRO A 8 7.44 1.80 -4.81
N SER A 9 7.24 2.66 -3.82
CA SER A 9 7.61 2.39 -2.42
C SER A 9 6.87 1.19 -1.84
N GLY A 10 5.57 1.05 -2.13
CA GLY A 10 4.76 -0.09 -1.69
C GLY A 10 5.25 -1.41 -2.29
N TRP A 11 5.61 -1.43 -3.57
CA TRP A 11 6.22 -2.62 -4.18
C TRP A 11 7.61 -2.92 -3.63
N LYS A 12 8.40 -1.90 -3.26
CA LYS A 12 9.69 -2.11 -2.57
C LYS A 12 9.48 -2.82 -1.24
N LEU A 13 8.53 -2.37 -0.42
CA LEU A 13 8.16 -3.05 0.83
C LEU A 13 7.73 -4.49 0.57
N LEU A 14 6.72 -4.71 -0.29
CA LEU A 14 6.13 -6.04 -0.47
C LEU A 14 7.13 -7.07 -1.02
N HIS A 15 7.99 -6.67 -1.93
CA HIS A 15 9.07 -7.54 -2.41
C HIS A 15 10.13 -7.75 -1.32
N LEU A 16 10.56 -6.74 -0.57
CA LEU A 16 11.50 -6.94 0.54
C LEU A 16 10.97 -7.98 1.54
N VAL A 17 9.71 -7.85 1.94
CA VAL A 17 9.03 -8.82 2.82
C VAL A 17 9.05 -10.22 2.18
N ALA A 18 8.67 -10.34 0.91
CA ALA A 18 8.66 -11.63 0.22
C ALA A 18 10.05 -12.28 0.08
N PHE A 19 11.11 -11.49 -0.10
CA PHE A 19 12.49 -11.96 -0.22
C PHE A 19 13.14 -12.30 1.13
N ASP A 20 12.73 -11.64 2.20
CA ASP A 20 13.17 -11.93 3.56
C ASP A 20 12.50 -13.18 4.14
N TYR A 21 11.27 -13.47 3.73
CA TYR A 21 10.48 -14.60 4.23
C TYR A 21 11.25 -15.93 4.23
N ARG A 22 11.27 -16.59 5.39
CA ARG A 22 11.74 -17.96 5.58
C ARG A 22 10.65 -18.75 6.31
N PHE A 23 10.34 -19.94 5.80
CA PHE A 23 9.28 -20.76 6.35
C PHE A 23 9.62 -21.24 7.77
N SER A 24 8.72 -20.96 8.70
CA SER A 24 8.51 -21.61 10.00
C SER A 24 7.01 -21.49 10.30
N GLU A 25 6.47 -22.30 11.20
CA GLU A 25 5.03 -22.24 11.52
C GLU A 25 4.60 -20.85 12.03
N GLU A 26 5.41 -20.25 12.90
CA GLU A 26 5.19 -18.90 13.42
C GLU A 26 5.28 -17.81 12.32
N ASN A 27 6.31 -17.90 11.46
CA ASN A 27 6.46 -16.95 10.35
C ASN A 27 5.34 -17.13 9.33
N ALA A 28 4.89 -18.36 9.06
CA ALA A 28 3.83 -18.63 8.12
C ALA A 28 2.54 -17.92 8.52
N ILE A 29 2.16 -17.95 9.80
CA ILE A 29 0.98 -17.24 10.30
C ILE A 29 1.20 -15.73 10.21
N THR A 30 2.32 -15.23 10.75
CA THR A 30 2.62 -13.79 10.82
C THR A 30 2.66 -13.12 9.45
N TYR A 31 3.33 -13.74 8.48
CA TYR A 31 3.43 -13.21 7.12
C TYR A 31 2.10 -13.30 6.39
N ALA A 32 1.32 -14.37 6.60
CA ALA A 32 0.01 -14.48 5.99
C ALA A 32 -0.94 -13.40 6.49
N ASP A 33 -0.95 -13.16 7.81
CA ASP A 33 -1.71 -12.09 8.46
C ASP A 33 -1.31 -10.70 7.92
N PHE A 34 -0.01 -10.44 7.77
CA PHE A 34 0.48 -9.20 7.16
C PHE A 34 -0.02 -9.04 5.72
N PHE A 35 0.21 -10.04 4.86
CA PHE A 35 -0.18 -9.97 3.46
C PHE A 35 -1.69 -9.80 3.31
N GLU A 36 -2.48 -10.42 4.18
CA GLU A 36 -3.94 -10.30 4.22
C GLU A 36 -4.39 -8.85 4.38
N THR A 37 -3.64 -8.04 5.15
CA THR A 37 -4.01 -6.64 5.37
C THR A 37 -3.86 -5.76 4.13
N ILE A 38 -2.96 -6.11 3.20
CA ILE A 38 -2.54 -5.22 2.12
C ILE A 38 -3.71 -4.77 1.24
N PRO A 39 -4.60 -5.64 0.72
CA PRO A 39 -5.76 -5.22 -0.06
C PRO A 39 -6.71 -4.28 0.68
N TYR A 40 -6.67 -4.19 2.01
CA TYR A 40 -7.58 -3.34 2.80
C TYR A 40 -7.01 -1.95 3.06
N ILE A 41 -5.69 -1.79 3.07
CA ILE A 41 -5.02 -0.55 3.46
C ILE A 41 -4.54 0.31 2.30
N LEU A 42 -4.54 -0.19 1.05
CA LEU A 42 -4.05 0.59 -0.09
C LEU A 42 -4.84 1.90 -0.24
N PRO A 43 -4.18 3.06 -0.44
CA PRO A 43 -4.82 4.38 -0.49
C PRO A 43 -5.48 4.68 -1.87
N CYS A 44 -6.11 3.65 -2.45
CA CYS A 44 -6.71 3.62 -3.78
C CYS A 44 -7.77 2.50 -3.86
N LYS A 45 -9.07 2.84 -3.98
CA LYS A 45 -10.16 1.84 -4.00
C LYS A 45 -10.06 0.84 -5.16
N PHE A 46 -9.64 1.30 -6.34
CA PHE A 46 -9.44 0.43 -7.50
C PHE A 46 -8.28 -0.55 -7.30
N CYS A 47 -7.25 -0.12 -6.58
CA CYS A 47 -6.08 -0.93 -6.29
C CYS A 47 -6.44 -2.03 -5.27
N ARG A 48 -7.21 -1.68 -4.22
CA ARG A 48 -7.79 -2.64 -3.27
C ARG A 48 -8.60 -3.73 -3.98
N SER A 49 -9.55 -3.32 -4.82
CA SER A 49 -10.39 -4.21 -5.63
C SER A 49 -9.56 -5.18 -6.49
N SER A 50 -8.56 -4.65 -7.21
CA SER A 50 -7.72 -5.46 -8.10
C SER A 50 -6.85 -6.45 -7.35
N LEU A 51 -6.24 -6.02 -6.24
CA LEU A 51 -5.35 -6.86 -5.46
C LEU A 51 -6.13 -7.99 -4.78
N THR A 52 -7.35 -7.71 -4.30
CA THR A 52 -8.27 -8.75 -3.81
C THR A 52 -8.49 -9.84 -4.85
N ASP A 53 -8.74 -9.49 -6.12
CA ASP A 53 -8.91 -10.50 -7.17
C ASP A 53 -7.62 -11.26 -7.48
N TYR A 54 -6.46 -10.59 -7.48
CA TYR A 54 -5.18 -11.27 -7.72
C TYR A 54 -4.78 -12.23 -6.59
N TYR A 55 -5.12 -11.93 -5.34
CA TYR A 55 -4.91 -12.85 -4.23
C TYR A 55 -5.79 -14.10 -4.32
N ARG A 56 -6.96 -14.01 -4.97
CA ARG A 56 -7.82 -15.18 -5.25
C ARG A 56 -7.27 -16.04 -6.39
N ILE A 57 -6.72 -15.40 -7.42
CA ILE A 57 -6.09 -16.09 -8.54
C ILE A 57 -4.78 -16.77 -8.10
N TYR A 58 -4.02 -16.12 -7.23
CA TYR A 58 -2.75 -16.61 -6.69
C TYR A 58 -2.82 -16.70 -5.16
N PRO A 59 -3.48 -17.74 -4.60
CA PRO A 59 -3.57 -17.92 -3.16
C PRO A 59 -2.18 -18.12 -2.57
N TYR A 60 -1.93 -17.49 -1.41
CA TYR A 60 -0.65 -17.53 -0.71
C TYR A 60 -0.72 -18.26 0.63
N ALA A 61 -1.92 -18.46 1.17
CA ALA A 61 -2.15 -18.99 2.50
C ALA A 61 -3.22 -20.08 2.51
N ILE A 62 -3.10 -20.98 3.49
CA ILE A 62 -4.12 -21.93 3.89
C ILE A 62 -4.86 -21.28 5.07
N PRO A 63 -6.20 -21.20 5.05
CA PRO A 63 -6.97 -20.67 6.17
C PRO A 63 -6.53 -21.32 7.49
N GLU A 64 -6.34 -20.51 8.53
CA GLU A 64 -5.93 -20.93 9.88
C GLU A 64 -4.51 -21.53 10.01
N HIS A 65 -3.81 -21.81 8.89
CA HIS A 65 -2.46 -22.40 8.88
C HIS A 65 -1.37 -21.48 8.29
N GLY A 66 -1.72 -20.27 7.86
CA GLY A 66 -0.75 -19.28 7.38
C GLY A 66 -0.26 -19.54 5.95
N MET A 67 0.92 -19.04 5.62
CA MET A 67 1.54 -19.17 4.28
C MET A 67 1.63 -20.65 3.84
N ILE A 68 1.29 -20.93 2.58
CA ILE A 68 1.41 -22.28 2.01
C ILE A 68 2.89 -22.73 2.08
N PRO A 69 3.22 -23.89 2.70
CA PRO A 69 4.61 -24.29 2.93
C PRO A 69 5.47 -24.43 1.67
N THR A 70 4.85 -24.81 0.55
CA THR A 70 5.53 -24.98 -0.75
C THR A 70 5.57 -23.69 -1.58
N LEU A 71 5.02 -22.58 -1.07
CA LEU A 71 4.93 -21.33 -1.82
C LEU A 71 6.31 -20.70 -1.98
N ASN A 72 6.67 -20.41 -3.23
CA ASN A 72 7.76 -19.49 -3.52
C ASN A 72 7.26 -18.05 -3.40
N ALA A 73 7.41 -17.44 -2.23
CA ALA A 73 6.89 -16.10 -1.92
C ALA A 73 7.42 -15.00 -2.87
N THR A 74 8.69 -15.07 -3.27
CA THR A 74 9.30 -14.09 -4.18
C THR A 74 8.73 -14.20 -5.59
N LYS A 75 8.51 -15.42 -6.08
CA LYS A 75 7.85 -15.67 -7.37
C LYS A 75 6.37 -15.27 -7.34
N TRP A 76 5.68 -15.55 -6.23
CA TRP A 76 4.29 -15.15 -6.02
C TRP A 76 4.11 -13.63 -6.08
N MET A 77 4.94 -12.87 -5.34
CA MET A 77 4.91 -11.40 -5.37
C MET A 77 5.22 -10.86 -6.77
N TYR A 78 6.18 -11.46 -7.48
CA TYR A 78 6.48 -11.13 -8.87
C TYR A 78 5.27 -11.33 -9.81
N GLN A 79 4.54 -12.43 -9.67
CA GLN A 79 3.34 -12.72 -10.48
C GLN A 79 2.23 -11.69 -10.25
N ILE A 80 1.99 -11.32 -8.99
CA ILE A 80 0.98 -10.31 -8.63
C ILE A 80 1.36 -8.94 -9.19
N HIS A 81 2.62 -8.50 -8.99
CA HIS A 81 3.10 -7.23 -9.53
C HIS A 81 2.96 -7.19 -11.06
N ASN A 82 3.33 -8.28 -11.75
CA ASN A 82 3.17 -8.37 -13.19
C ASN A 82 1.71 -8.34 -13.67
N SER A 83 0.78 -8.89 -12.88
CA SER A 83 -0.66 -8.83 -13.16
C SER A 83 -1.18 -7.38 -13.04
N VAL A 84 -0.69 -6.62 -12.05
CA VAL A 84 -0.96 -5.18 -11.94
C VAL A 84 -0.39 -4.41 -13.14
N ASN A 85 0.87 -4.67 -13.52
CA ASN A 85 1.51 -4.00 -14.66
C ASN A 85 0.79 -4.29 -15.98
N GLN A 86 0.36 -5.53 -16.19
CA GLN A 86 -0.43 -5.90 -17.36
C GLN A 86 -1.76 -5.13 -17.40
N LYS A 87 -2.46 -5.01 -16.26
CA LYS A 87 -3.68 -4.21 -16.17
C LYS A 87 -3.41 -2.74 -16.50
N LEU A 88 -2.34 -2.15 -15.97
CA LEU A 88 -1.98 -0.76 -16.25
C LEU A 88 -1.68 -0.56 -17.75
N ARG A 89 -0.94 -1.48 -18.39
CA ARG A 89 -0.68 -1.44 -19.83
C ARG A 89 -1.94 -1.48 -20.67
N LYS A 90 -2.91 -2.34 -20.32
CA LYS A 90 -4.23 -2.38 -20.97
C LYS A 90 -5.00 -1.06 -20.86
N GLN A 91 -4.68 -0.23 -19.86
CA GLN A 91 -5.25 1.11 -19.65
C GLN A 91 -4.43 2.23 -20.33
N GLY A 92 -3.38 1.88 -21.09
CA GLY A 92 -2.46 2.86 -21.69
C GLY A 92 -1.53 3.51 -20.67
N LEU A 93 -1.33 2.90 -19.50
CA LEU A 93 -0.44 3.36 -18.43
C LEU A 93 0.76 2.40 -18.33
N HIS A 94 1.91 2.87 -17.83
CA HIS A 94 3.10 2.05 -17.59
C HIS A 94 3.53 1.19 -18.80
N PRO A 95 3.94 1.81 -19.93
CA PRO A 95 4.16 1.11 -21.20
C PRO A 95 5.37 0.16 -21.19
N THR A 96 6.25 0.25 -20.19
CA THR A 96 7.46 -0.56 -20.10
C THR A 96 7.13 -2.04 -19.90
N ALA A 97 7.95 -2.90 -20.50
CA ALA A 97 7.90 -4.34 -20.27
C ALA A 97 8.20 -4.67 -18.80
N ASN A 98 7.70 -5.82 -18.34
CA ASN A 98 8.07 -6.33 -17.03
C ASN A 98 9.56 -6.73 -17.03
N PRO A 99 10.30 -6.49 -15.94
CA PRO A 99 11.64 -7.08 -15.80
C PRO A 99 11.55 -8.60 -15.76
N SER A 100 12.63 -9.28 -16.15
CA SER A 100 12.74 -10.73 -15.97
C SER A 100 12.75 -11.08 -14.48
N TYR A 101 12.26 -12.27 -14.14
CA TYR A 101 12.30 -12.72 -12.74
C TYR A 101 13.74 -12.76 -12.19
N THR A 102 14.71 -13.19 -13.00
CA THR A 102 16.14 -13.19 -12.66
C THR A 102 16.64 -11.79 -12.32
N SER A 103 16.26 -10.77 -13.10
CA SER A 103 16.64 -9.38 -12.82
C SER A 103 16.06 -8.89 -11.49
N VAL A 104 14.81 -9.24 -11.18
CA VAL A 104 14.18 -8.92 -9.88
C VAL A 104 14.92 -9.63 -8.74
N VAL A 105 15.26 -10.91 -8.89
CA VAL A 105 16.03 -11.65 -7.88
C VAL A 105 17.39 -10.99 -7.63
N GLN A 106 18.11 -10.60 -8.67
CA GLN A 106 19.39 -9.90 -8.55
C GLN A 106 19.24 -8.56 -7.82
N GLU A 107 18.21 -7.78 -8.17
CA GLU A 107 17.94 -6.48 -7.56
C GLU A 107 17.68 -6.61 -6.05
N TYR A 108 16.78 -7.51 -5.65
CA TYR A 108 16.41 -7.65 -4.24
C TYR A 108 17.46 -8.41 -3.43
N THR A 109 18.26 -9.29 -4.05
CA THR A 109 19.45 -9.88 -3.41
C THR A 109 20.52 -8.82 -3.13
N ARG A 110 20.69 -7.85 -4.02
CA ARG A 110 21.59 -6.71 -3.78
C ARG A 110 21.03 -5.81 -2.68
N LEU A 111 19.72 -5.54 -2.70
CA LEU A 111 19.06 -4.71 -1.69
C LEU A 111 19.10 -5.35 -0.29
N SER A 112 18.88 -6.66 -0.17
CA SER A 112 18.93 -7.36 1.13
C SER A 112 20.33 -7.34 1.77
N LYS A 113 21.38 -7.18 0.96
CA LYS A 113 22.78 -7.02 1.43
C LYS A 113 23.15 -5.58 1.73
N SER A 114 22.32 -4.61 1.36
CA SER A 114 22.56 -3.20 1.68
C SER A 114 22.21 -2.90 3.14
N SER A 115 22.65 -1.74 3.63
CA SER A 115 22.38 -1.32 5.00
C SER A 115 20.87 -1.24 5.28
N TRP A 116 20.47 -1.47 6.53
CA TRP A 116 19.06 -1.41 6.92
C TRP A 116 18.47 -0.02 6.68
N GLU A 117 19.27 1.04 6.80
CA GLU A 117 18.89 2.43 6.46
C GLU A 117 18.52 2.54 4.98
N THR A 118 19.37 2.03 4.10
CA THR A 118 19.15 2.04 2.64
C THR A 118 17.83 1.34 2.29
N GLN A 119 17.57 0.20 2.93
CA GLN A 119 16.34 -0.55 2.74
C GLN A 119 15.12 0.24 3.26
N LEU A 120 15.19 0.79 4.47
CA LEU A 120 14.09 1.51 5.13
C LEU A 120 13.72 2.82 4.41
N THR A 121 14.70 3.55 3.89
CA THR A 121 14.47 4.81 3.15
C THR A 121 13.50 4.63 2.00
N LEU A 122 13.48 3.45 1.35
CA LEU A 122 12.60 3.15 0.22
C LEU A 122 11.13 2.94 0.60
N LEU A 123 10.81 2.83 1.89
CA LEU A 123 9.49 2.40 2.39
C LEU A 123 8.63 3.58 2.83
N TRP A 124 9.24 4.73 3.12
CA TRP A 124 8.56 5.85 3.79
C TRP A 124 7.38 6.41 3.01
N ASP A 125 7.46 6.56 1.70
CA ASP A 125 6.36 7.13 0.91
C ASP A 125 5.10 6.27 1.00
N PHE A 126 5.25 4.94 0.98
CA PHE A 126 4.13 4.04 1.16
C PHE A 126 3.56 4.12 2.58
N LEU A 127 4.41 4.06 3.60
CA LEU A 127 3.99 4.12 5.00
C LEU A 127 3.24 5.43 5.29
N PHE A 128 3.76 6.56 4.81
CA PHE A 128 3.10 7.85 4.93
C PHE A 128 1.79 7.92 4.14
N ALA A 129 1.72 7.31 2.96
CA ALA A 129 0.49 7.24 2.19
C ALA A 129 -0.60 6.43 2.91
N VAL A 130 -0.24 5.32 3.57
CA VAL A 130 -1.14 4.54 4.42
C VAL A 130 -1.58 5.37 5.63
N ALA A 131 -0.65 5.99 6.34
CA ALA A 131 -0.95 6.83 7.51
C ALA A 131 -1.87 8.02 7.16
N TYR A 132 -1.64 8.64 6.01
CA TYR A 132 -2.44 9.74 5.50
C TYR A 132 -3.85 9.27 5.12
N HIS A 133 -4.00 8.07 4.57
CA HIS A 133 -5.28 7.48 4.19
C HIS A 133 -5.97 6.77 5.38
N HIS A 134 -6.01 7.48 6.51
CA HIS A 134 -6.64 7.01 7.74
C HIS A 134 -8.14 6.72 7.54
N PRO A 135 -8.70 5.60 8.06
CA PRO A 135 -10.07 5.18 7.79
C PRO A 135 -11.15 6.22 8.11
N LYS A 136 -10.97 7.04 9.18
CA LYS A 136 -11.92 8.12 9.53
C LYS A 136 -12.14 9.13 8.40
N GLU A 137 -11.13 9.36 7.57
CA GLU A 137 -11.19 10.34 6.48
C GLU A 137 -11.82 9.74 5.21
N SER A 138 -11.88 8.41 5.13
CA SER A 138 -12.49 7.67 4.01
C SER A 138 -13.98 7.38 4.21
N ALA A 139 -14.59 7.89 5.28
CA ALA A 139 -15.99 7.65 5.65
C ALA A 139 -16.99 8.05 4.55
N HIS A 140 -16.62 9.00 3.70
CA HIS A 140 -17.47 9.49 2.60
C HIS A 140 -17.12 8.89 1.23
N SER A 141 -16.27 7.85 1.16
CA SER A 141 -15.87 7.27 -0.12
C SER A 141 -17.02 6.49 -0.77
N SER A 142 -17.35 6.81 -2.02
CA SER A 142 -18.42 6.14 -2.76
C SER A 142 -18.04 4.69 -3.13
N PRO A 143 -19.02 3.79 -3.28
CA PRO A 143 -18.81 2.44 -3.81
C PRO A 143 -18.05 2.42 -5.14
N MET A 144 -17.52 1.26 -5.50
CA MET A 144 -17.01 1.03 -6.86
C MET A 144 -18.17 1.13 -7.87
N PRO A 145 -17.90 1.55 -9.13
CA PRO A 145 -18.89 1.43 -10.20
C PRO A 145 -19.43 0.00 -10.27
N ASP A 146 -20.72 -0.15 -10.58
CA ASP A 146 -21.38 -1.45 -10.75
C ASP A 146 -21.38 -2.35 -9.50
N CYS A 147 -21.24 -1.76 -8.30
CA CYS A 147 -21.36 -2.49 -7.04
C CYS A 147 -22.72 -3.22 -6.94
N PRO A 148 -22.74 -4.55 -6.77
CA PRO A 148 -23.99 -5.27 -6.56
C PRO A 148 -24.72 -4.79 -5.30
N ALA A 149 -26.04 -4.65 -5.37
CA ALA A 149 -26.85 -4.12 -4.26
C ALA A 149 -26.71 -4.96 -2.97
N ALA A 150 -26.63 -6.28 -3.10
CA ALA A 150 -26.51 -7.20 -1.97
C ALA A 150 -25.15 -7.12 -1.26
N THR A 151 -24.09 -6.62 -1.92
CA THR A 151 -22.73 -6.62 -1.36
C THR A 151 -22.62 -5.81 -0.07
N ALA A 152 -23.35 -4.69 0.04
CA ALA A 152 -23.30 -3.86 1.24
C ALA A 152 -23.91 -4.55 2.48
N ILE A 153 -24.84 -5.48 2.28
CA ILE A 153 -25.61 -6.20 3.30
C ILE A 153 -24.96 -7.56 3.63
N GLY A 154 -24.16 -8.11 2.71
CA GLY A 154 -23.46 -9.38 2.87
C GLY A 154 -22.45 -9.41 4.03
N LYS A 155 -22.12 -10.63 4.49
CA LYS A 155 -21.16 -10.87 5.58
C LYS A 155 -19.70 -10.98 5.10
N ASP A 156 -19.48 -11.19 3.81
CA ASP A 156 -18.14 -11.34 3.22
C ASP A 156 -17.39 -10.00 3.22
N GLN A 157 -16.39 -9.87 4.10
CA GLN A 157 -15.56 -8.68 4.22
C GLN A 157 -14.68 -8.44 2.98
N CYS A 158 -14.24 -9.52 2.32
CA CYS A 158 -13.39 -9.47 1.15
C CYS A 158 -14.14 -8.84 -0.03
N GLU A 159 -15.39 -9.28 -0.25
CA GLU A 159 -16.29 -8.65 -1.22
C GLU A 159 -16.59 -7.20 -0.86
N ARG A 160 -16.90 -6.91 0.40
CA ARG A 160 -17.16 -5.52 0.83
C ARG A 160 -15.95 -4.61 0.62
N ASN A 161 -14.74 -5.10 0.83
CA ASN A 161 -13.53 -4.35 0.55
C ASN A 161 -13.34 -4.12 -0.96
N LYS A 162 -13.51 -5.17 -1.76
CA LYS A 162 -13.42 -5.12 -3.23
C LYS A 162 -14.33 -4.05 -3.82
N TRP A 163 -15.57 -3.97 -3.33
CA TRP A 163 -16.58 -3.03 -3.83
C TRP A 163 -16.57 -1.67 -3.12
N ASN A 164 -15.61 -1.43 -2.23
CA ASN A 164 -15.47 -0.20 -1.45
C ASN A 164 -16.70 0.11 -0.55
N VAL A 165 -17.32 -0.90 0.03
CA VAL A 165 -18.48 -0.80 0.94
C VAL A 165 -18.19 -1.39 2.33
N LEU A 166 -16.92 -1.64 2.64
CA LEU A 166 -16.47 -2.10 3.96
C LEU A 166 -16.72 -1.01 5.02
N PRO A 167 -17.46 -1.30 6.11
CA PRO A 167 -17.77 -0.34 7.16
C PRO A 167 -16.52 0.23 7.81
N TRP A 168 -16.63 1.47 8.30
CA TRP A 168 -15.53 2.17 8.95
C TRP A 168 -14.88 1.35 10.08
N MET A 169 -15.68 0.74 10.97
CA MET A 169 -15.16 -0.06 12.08
C MET A 169 -14.31 -1.26 11.59
N GLN A 170 -14.76 -1.94 10.53
CA GLN A 170 -14.02 -3.06 9.95
C GLN A 170 -12.75 -2.57 9.24
N ARG A 171 -12.86 -1.48 8.46
CA ARG A 171 -11.69 -0.84 7.83
C ARG A 171 -10.64 -0.42 8.87
N MET A 172 -11.08 0.07 10.03
CA MET A 172 -10.20 0.44 11.14
C MET A 172 -9.48 -0.78 11.74
N ARG A 173 -10.14 -1.94 11.83
CA ARG A 173 -9.50 -3.19 12.28
C ARG A 173 -8.37 -3.61 11.35
N TRP A 174 -8.62 -3.63 10.05
CA TRP A 174 -7.59 -3.96 9.04
C TRP A 174 -6.44 -2.96 9.03
N TYR A 175 -6.76 -1.68 9.18
CA TYR A 175 -5.76 -0.62 9.30
C TYR A 175 -4.85 -0.83 10.52
N LYS A 176 -5.42 -1.14 11.70
CA LYS A 176 -4.63 -1.45 12.90
C LYS A 176 -3.78 -2.72 12.72
N ARG A 177 -4.36 -3.78 12.16
CA ARG A 177 -3.65 -5.04 11.87
C ARG A 177 -2.40 -4.79 11.03
N PHE A 178 -2.49 -3.99 9.97
CA PHE A 178 -1.33 -3.67 9.12
C PHE A 178 -0.14 -3.13 9.95
N TRP A 179 -0.40 -2.11 10.76
CA TRP A 179 0.63 -1.46 11.57
C TRP A 179 1.16 -2.37 12.69
N VAL A 180 0.33 -3.27 13.24
CA VAL A 180 0.74 -4.26 14.25
C VAL A 180 1.65 -5.34 13.65
N PHE A 181 1.34 -5.84 12.45
CA PHE A 181 2.13 -6.91 11.83
C PHE A 181 3.37 -6.41 11.08
N LEU A 182 3.37 -5.15 10.62
CA LEU A 182 4.46 -4.59 9.84
C LEU A 182 5.85 -4.83 10.48
N PRO A 183 6.11 -4.55 11.77
CA PRO A 183 7.45 -4.71 12.34
C PRO A 183 7.94 -6.16 12.37
N ALA A 184 7.03 -7.14 12.36
CA ALA A 184 7.35 -8.55 12.42
C ALA A 184 7.73 -9.15 11.06
N VAL A 185 7.37 -8.48 9.96
CA VAL A 185 7.67 -8.93 8.59
C VAL A 185 8.74 -8.10 7.90
N LEU A 186 9.19 -7.01 8.53
CA LEU A 186 10.33 -6.24 8.05
C LEU A 186 11.63 -7.03 8.26
N PRO A 187 12.66 -6.80 7.43
CA PRO A 187 14.00 -7.36 7.65
C PRO A 187 14.42 -7.21 9.12
N GLN A 188 15.00 -8.26 9.70
CA GLN A 188 15.19 -8.42 11.15
C GLN A 188 15.72 -7.16 11.86
N GLU A 189 16.75 -6.51 11.30
CA GLU A 189 17.37 -5.31 11.89
C GLU A 189 16.43 -4.08 11.83
N ILE A 190 15.67 -3.91 10.74
CA ILE A 190 14.65 -2.86 10.64
C ILE A 190 13.55 -3.13 11.66
N GLY A 191 13.04 -4.37 11.74
CA GLY A 191 11.99 -4.76 12.68
C GLY A 191 12.39 -4.52 14.14
N ARG A 192 13.63 -4.86 14.52
CA ARG A 192 14.19 -4.61 15.85
C ARG A 192 14.20 -3.12 16.19
N ARG A 193 14.80 -2.29 15.33
CA ARG A 193 14.89 -0.83 15.52
C ARG A 193 13.52 -0.17 15.52
N TRP A 194 12.61 -0.65 14.68
CA TRP A 194 11.23 -0.18 14.64
C TRP A 194 10.56 -0.38 16.01
N LYS A 195 10.62 -1.60 16.56
CA LYS A 195 10.04 -1.91 17.88
C LYS A 195 10.67 -1.06 18.98
N GLU A 196 11.99 -0.88 18.97
CA GLU A 196 12.68 0.02 19.91
C GLU A 196 12.16 1.46 19.83
N MET A 197 11.94 1.98 18.62
CA MET A 197 11.39 3.33 18.45
C MET A 197 9.91 3.44 18.83
N GLU A 198 9.12 2.38 18.68
CA GLU A 198 7.73 2.35 19.15
C GLU A 198 7.64 2.50 20.68
N THR A 199 8.59 1.95 21.44
CA THR A 199 8.62 2.13 22.90
C THR A 199 8.83 3.59 23.32
N LYS A 200 9.56 4.36 22.51
CA LYS A 200 9.85 5.78 22.76
C LYS A 200 8.76 6.69 22.20
N THR A 201 7.98 6.21 21.25
CA THR A 201 6.97 6.99 20.55
C THR A 201 5.66 6.21 20.45
N PRO A 202 4.78 6.32 21.47
CA PRO A 202 3.54 5.56 21.49
C PRO A 202 2.65 5.94 20.30
N MET A 203 2.07 4.91 19.70
CA MET A 203 1.23 5.05 18.50
C MET A 203 -0.13 5.65 18.84
N ALA A 204 -0.58 6.58 17.98
CA ALA A 204 -1.78 7.37 18.20
C ALA A 204 -2.78 7.17 17.04
N TRP A 205 -3.82 6.37 17.28
CA TRP A 205 -4.72 5.78 16.26
C TRP A 205 -5.97 6.63 15.98
N GLU A 206 -6.07 7.81 16.56
CA GLU A 206 -7.34 8.52 16.68
C GLU A 206 -7.70 9.22 15.39
N SER A 207 -6.72 9.62 14.58
CA SER A 207 -6.94 10.45 13.40
C SER A 207 -5.78 10.36 12.41
N ARG A 208 -6.01 10.87 11.20
CA ARG A 208 -4.92 11.12 10.23
C ARG A 208 -3.81 11.95 10.87
N ARG A 209 -4.15 13.02 11.60
CA ARG A 209 -3.17 13.93 12.21
C ARG A 209 -2.28 13.21 13.22
N SER A 210 -2.88 12.40 14.10
CA SER A 210 -2.12 11.70 15.15
C SER A 210 -1.25 10.58 14.57
N MET A 211 -1.77 9.80 13.61
CA MET A 211 -0.96 8.79 12.89
C MET A 211 0.19 9.41 12.09
N MET A 212 -0.06 10.51 11.38
CA MET A 212 0.97 11.22 10.62
C MET A 212 2.06 11.78 11.54
N ALA A 213 1.68 12.37 12.67
CA ALA A 213 2.64 12.91 13.63
C ALA A 213 3.47 11.81 14.29
N TRP A 214 2.85 10.67 14.61
CA TRP A 214 3.57 9.50 15.12
C TRP A 214 4.57 8.97 14.10
N LEU A 215 4.14 8.71 12.86
CA LEU A 215 5.04 8.15 11.83
C LEU A 215 6.18 9.12 11.47
N TRP A 216 5.93 10.43 11.54
CA TRP A 216 7.00 11.42 11.40
C TRP A 216 8.05 11.30 12.51
N ARG A 217 7.64 11.15 13.78
CA ARG A 217 8.58 10.92 14.90
C ARG A 217 9.33 9.60 14.75
N MET A 218 8.65 8.54 14.32
CA MET A 218 9.27 7.26 14.00
C MET A 218 10.39 7.46 12.97
N ARG A 219 10.12 8.17 11.88
CA ARG A 219 11.14 8.47 10.86
C ARG A 219 12.28 9.30 11.41
N CYS A 220 12.02 10.37 12.17
CA CYS A 220 13.09 11.17 12.77
C CYS A 220 14.02 10.36 13.69
N GLY A 221 13.51 9.33 14.37
CA GLY A 221 14.34 8.45 15.20
C GLY A 221 15.04 7.31 14.45
N LEU A 222 14.51 6.89 13.31
CA LEU A 222 15.03 5.77 12.51
C LEU A 222 15.90 6.21 11.32
N ASP A 223 15.73 7.43 10.83
CA ASP A 223 16.44 7.99 9.69
C ASP A 223 17.12 9.29 10.15
N THR A 224 18.35 9.17 10.65
CA THR A 224 19.11 10.30 11.19
C THR A 224 19.46 11.35 10.15
N SER A 225 19.36 11.01 8.86
CA SER A 225 19.55 11.95 7.75
C SER A 225 18.28 12.77 7.45
N PHE A 226 17.14 12.38 8.00
CA PHE A 226 15.85 13.02 7.73
C PHE A 226 15.57 14.20 8.66
N HIS A 227 15.57 15.40 8.07
CA HIS A 227 15.41 16.66 8.79
C HIS A 227 14.17 17.46 8.36
N ASP A 228 13.31 16.89 7.51
CA ASP A 228 12.16 17.62 6.97
C ASP A 228 11.16 17.97 8.09
N PRO A 229 10.76 19.25 8.21
CA PRO A 229 9.77 19.65 9.20
C PRO A 229 8.44 18.93 8.98
N TYR A 230 7.78 18.51 10.07
CA TYR A 230 6.48 17.83 10.02
C TYR A 230 5.44 18.49 9.09
N ARG A 231 5.35 19.83 9.13
CA ARG A 231 4.43 20.59 8.28
C ARG A 231 4.77 20.47 6.79
N SER A 232 6.06 20.38 6.45
CA SER A 232 6.53 20.19 5.07
C SER A 232 6.11 18.82 4.55
N VAL A 233 6.36 17.76 5.33
CA VAL A 233 5.99 16.37 5.03
C VAL A 233 4.49 16.25 4.79
N CYS A 234 3.67 16.79 5.71
CA CYS A 234 2.21 16.78 5.56
C CYS A 234 1.74 17.51 4.30
N ARG A 235 2.35 18.66 3.99
CA ARG A 235 2.02 19.44 2.79
C ARG A 235 2.38 18.67 1.53
N HIS A 236 3.56 18.06 1.50
CA HIS A 236 4.05 17.27 0.37
C HIS A 236 3.09 16.10 0.06
N ILE A 237 2.78 15.27 1.05
CA ILE A 237 1.88 14.12 0.87
C ILE A 237 0.48 14.56 0.43
N ALA A 238 -0.03 15.67 0.98
CA ALA A 238 -1.34 16.20 0.60
C ALA A 238 -1.43 16.59 -0.88
N THR A 239 -0.32 16.96 -1.55
CA THR A 239 -0.32 17.28 -2.99
C THR A 239 -0.71 16.09 -3.87
N TYR A 240 -0.54 14.87 -3.36
CA TYR A 240 -0.91 13.61 -4.00
C TYR A 240 -2.27 13.08 -3.54
N SER A 241 -2.97 13.78 -2.63
CA SER A 241 -4.31 13.38 -2.21
C SER A 241 -5.38 13.81 -3.21
N SER A 242 -6.34 12.93 -3.45
CA SER A 242 -7.52 13.21 -4.28
C SER A 242 -8.55 14.11 -3.57
N ASP A 243 -8.34 14.43 -2.30
CA ASP A 243 -9.19 15.32 -1.49
C ASP A 243 -9.12 16.79 -1.99
N CYS A 244 -8.14 17.12 -2.83
CA CYS A 244 -7.83 18.48 -3.26
C CYS A 244 -8.65 19.00 -4.45
N GLY A 245 -9.96 18.70 -4.49
CA GLY A 245 -10.88 19.24 -5.51
C GLY A 245 -10.96 20.77 -5.59
N LYS A 246 -10.35 21.52 -4.66
CA LYS A 246 -10.41 22.99 -4.58
C LYS A 246 -9.07 23.73 -4.43
N LYS A 247 -7.91 23.05 -4.35
CA LYS A 247 -6.61 23.74 -4.16
C LYS A 247 -5.81 23.84 -5.46
N LYS A 248 -5.36 25.05 -5.80
CA LYS A 248 -4.38 25.27 -6.88
C LYS A 248 -3.10 24.48 -6.54
N GLY A 249 -2.72 23.51 -7.39
CA GLY A 249 -1.46 22.76 -7.26
C GLY A 249 -1.54 21.25 -6.94
N GLY A 250 -2.74 20.65 -6.83
CA GLY A 250 -2.85 19.19 -6.63
C GLY A 250 -2.43 18.37 -7.85
N VAL A 251 -1.49 17.44 -7.68
CA VAL A 251 -0.91 16.59 -8.75
C VAL A 251 -1.93 15.58 -9.29
N THR A 252 -2.90 15.17 -8.46
CA THR A 252 -3.90 14.14 -8.80
C THR A 252 -5.04 14.61 -9.71
N CYS A 253 -5.23 15.91 -9.89
CA CYS A 253 -6.29 16.43 -10.75
C CYS A 253 -5.90 16.17 -12.21
N ARG A 254 -6.18 14.97 -12.71
CA ARG A 254 -6.22 14.66 -14.14
C ARG A 254 -7.29 15.57 -14.77
N LYS A 255 -6.93 16.79 -15.18
CA LYS A 255 -7.77 17.56 -16.11
C LYS A 255 -8.00 16.64 -17.31
N SER A 256 -9.23 16.21 -17.54
CA SER A 256 -9.60 15.42 -18.70
C SER A 256 -9.30 16.26 -19.95
N ARG A 257 -8.14 16.07 -20.57
CA ARG A 257 -7.80 16.68 -21.86
C ARG A 257 -8.75 16.25 -23.00
N ALA A 258 -9.68 15.33 -22.73
CA ALA A 258 -10.65 14.82 -23.70
C ALA A 258 -11.78 15.79 -24.08
N LYS A 259 -12.11 16.81 -23.25
CA LYS A 259 -13.28 17.68 -23.52
C LYS A 259 -12.97 18.96 -24.32
N MET A 260 -11.69 19.29 -24.56
CA MET A 260 -11.30 20.54 -25.25
C MET A 260 -11.15 20.41 -26.77
N ARG A 261 -11.29 19.20 -27.33
CA ARG A 261 -11.07 18.93 -28.76
C ARG A 261 -12.34 18.83 -29.61
N LYS A 262 -13.54 18.84 -28.99
CA LYS A 262 -14.82 18.77 -29.72
C LYS A 262 -15.50 20.12 -30.01
N THR A 263 -15.01 21.23 -29.46
CA THR A 263 -15.62 22.57 -29.66
C THR A 263 -14.89 23.48 -30.66
N LYS A 264 -13.83 23.01 -31.34
CA LYS A 264 -13.11 23.80 -32.36
C LYS A 264 -13.34 23.34 -33.82
N ARG A 265 -14.36 22.52 -34.09
CA ARG A 265 -14.69 22.04 -35.45
C ARG A 265 -16.15 22.28 -35.89
N ALA A 266 -16.89 23.12 -35.18
CA ALA A 266 -18.17 23.66 -35.64
C ALA A 266 -18.04 25.19 -35.62
N GLY A 267 -17.93 25.80 -36.79
CA GLY A 267 -17.55 27.19 -37.00
C GLY A 267 -16.77 27.34 -38.31
N LYS A 268 -17.36 26.83 -39.39
CA LYS A 268 -17.18 27.37 -40.74
C LYS A 268 -18.42 28.19 -41.03
#